data_AF-A7XZF4-F1
#
_entry.id   AF-A7XZF4-F1
#
_cell.length_a   1.000
_cell.length_b   1.000
_cell.length_c   1.000
_cell.angle_alpha   90.00
_cell.angle_beta   90.00
_cell.angle_gamma   90.00
#
_symmetry.space_group_name_H-M   'P 1'
#
loop_
_entity.id
_entity.type
_entity.pdbx_description
1 polymer ?
#
loop_
_entity_poly.entity_id
_entity_poly.type
_entity_poly.pdbx_seq_one_letter_code
_entity_poly.pdbx_strand_id
1 'polypeptide(L)' 'SATKFISKVVKREIIVKDANRFHHFQDGV' A
#
# COMPACT_ATOMS: atom_id res chain seq x y z
N SER A 1 3.04 -8.74 -5.62
CA SER A 1 3.20 -9.08 -4.20
C SER A 1 1.84 -9.39 -3.59
N ALA A 2 1.77 -10.39 -2.70
CA ALA A 2 0.55 -10.76 -1.96
C ALA A 2 -0.05 -9.56 -1.19
N THR A 3 0.79 -8.65 -0.68
CA THR A 3 0.36 -7.43 0.03
C THR A 3 -0.49 -6.50 -0.85
N LYS A 4 -0.13 -6.33 -2.13
CA LYS A 4 -0.93 -5.53 -3.10
C LYS A 4 -2.28 -6.17 -3.38
N PHE A 5 -2.30 -7.50 -3.52
CA PHE A 5 -3.54 -8.25 -3.77
C PHE A 5 -4.51 -8.14 -2.59
N ILE A 6 -4.02 -8.35 -1.36
CA ILE A 6 -4.80 -8.23 -0.14
C ILE A 6 -5.36 -6.81 0.00
N SER A 7 -4.53 -5.78 -0.14
CA SER A 7 -4.95 -4.36 -0.06
C SER A 7 -6.10 -4.04 -1.02
N LYS A 8 -6.04 -4.54 -2.27
CA LYS A 8 -7.09 -4.34 -3.27
C LYS A 8 -8.41 -5.02 -2.89
N VAL A 9 -8.36 -6.22 -2.32
CA VAL A 9 -9.55 -6.97 -1.88
C VAL A 9 -10.19 -6.33 -0.65
N VAL A 10 -9.38 -5.89 0.32
CA VAL A 10 -9.89 -5.28 1.56
C VAL A 10 -10.08 -3.77 1.48
N LYS A 11 -9.85 -3.15 0.29
CA LYS A 11 -9.88 -1.70 0.04
C LYS A 11 -9.15 -0.89 1.11
N ARG A 12 -7.98 -1.38 1.52
CA ARG A 12 -7.21 -0.80 2.63
C ARG A 12 -5.96 -0.13 2.06
N GLU A 13 -5.76 1.12 2.46
CA GLU A 13 -4.62 1.94 2.04
C GLU A 13 -3.32 1.30 2.56
N ILE A 14 -2.30 1.20 1.69
CA ILE A 14 -0.96 0.77 2.10
C ILE A 14 -0.13 2.02 2.33
N ILE A 15 0.38 2.18 3.54
CA ILE A 15 1.35 3.21 3.88
C ILE A 15 2.71 2.53 3.98
N VAL A 16 3.62 2.88 3.07
CA VAL A 16 5.00 2.41 3.11
C VAL A 16 5.88 3.53 3.64
N LYS A 17 6.67 3.23 4.67
CA LYS A 17 7.66 4.15 5.20
C LYS A 17 9.05 3.61 4.87
N ASP A 18 9.82 4.38 4.11
CA ASP A 18 11.27 4.18 4.04
C ASP A 18 11.98 5.24 4.89
N ALA A 19 13.31 5.19 4.92
CA ALA A 19 14.15 6.04 5.77
C ALA A 19 13.88 7.55 5.61
N ASN A 20 13.33 8.01 4.49
CA ASN A 20 13.11 9.43 4.21
C ASN A 20 11.74 9.77 3.61
N ARG A 21 10.88 8.81 3.25
CA ARG A 21 9.59 9.08 2.57
C ARG A 21 8.46 8.18 3.03
N PHE A 22 7.27 8.79 3.09
CA PHE A 22 5.99 8.08 3.20
C PHE A 22 5.37 7.99 1.81
N HIS A 23 5.10 6.76 1.36
CA HIS A 23 4.34 6.50 0.16
C HIS A 23 2.93 6.06 0.54
N HIS A 24 1.95 6.87 0.18
CA HIS A 24 0.53 6.53 0.30
C HIS A 24 0.09 5.90 -1.00
N PHE A 25 -0.26 4.61 -0.94
CA PHE A 25 -0.82 3.89 -2.06
C PHE A 25 -2.31 3.66 -1.80
N GLN A 26 -3.13 4.60 -2.29
CA GLN A 26 -4.54 4.33 -2.57
C GLN A 26 -4.61 3.50 -3.87
N ASP A 27 -5.38 2.41 -3.85
CA ASP A 27 -5.63 1.52 -4.99
C ASP A 27 -4.46 0.64 -5.50
N GLY A 28 -3.34 0.61 -4.78
CA GLY A 28 -2.34 -0.44 -4.95
C GLY A 28 -1.49 -0.34 -6.22
N VAL A 29 -1.33 0.85 -6.81
CA VAL A 29 -0.36 1.11 -7.90
C VAL A 29 0.79 1.95 -7.39
#